data_AF-A0A358EN22-F1
#
_entry.id   AF-A0A358EN22-F1
#
_cell.length_a   1.000
_cell.length_b   1.000
_cell.length_c   1.000
_cell.angle_alpha   90.00
_cell.angle_beta   90.00
_cell.angle_gamma   90.00
#
_symmetry.space_group_name_H-M   'P 1'
#
loop_
_entity.id
_entity.type
_entity.pdbx_description
1 polymer ?
#
loop_
_entity_poly.entity_id
_entity_poly.type
_entity_poly.pdbx_seq_one_letter_code
_entity_poly.pdbx_strand_id
1 'polypeptide(L)'
;THEGSENGRSFGATLMSEDIKKSDSLLPSWAAHELFALILTLVLAVWIATKYGVETKPQSLTDARDKSRSEKQAELIKADEEALSSYGVVDAGRKVYRMPVADAMTEVVSRMNENSGALQKELVARSMSAAGLAVAGNEEDLNDPVLISQGKTLFQTKICYTCHQADPAVLAPAGLALKAPNFIGEFWGKEREVHVGLGGPIEKVKFDAAYFTESVRKPMDKVVKGALAPMPPPVPINDEELKALLAYVKSLSKAD
;
A
#
# COMPACT_ATOMS: atom_id res chain seq x y z
N THR A 1 -23.63 -81.99 50.34
CA THR A 1 -23.32 -83.40 50.62
C THR A 1 -23.42 -84.19 49.33
N HIS A 2 -22.28 -84.45 48.68
CA HIS A 2 -21.86 -85.76 48.16
C HIS A 2 -20.73 -85.56 47.14
N GLU A 3 -19.52 -85.89 47.59
CA GLU A 3 -18.36 -86.27 46.79
C GLU A 3 -18.62 -87.61 46.06
N GLY A 4 -18.00 -87.78 44.89
CA GLY A 4 -17.62 -89.05 44.28
C GLY A 4 -16.27 -88.81 43.59
N SER A 5 -15.17 -89.48 43.95
CA SER A 5 -14.81 -90.89 43.67
C SER A 5 -14.75 -91.13 42.14
N GLU A 6 -13.67 -91.59 41.50
CA GLU A 6 -12.72 -92.62 41.92
C GLU A 6 -11.50 -92.68 40.96
N ASN A 7 -10.36 -93.11 41.50
CA ASN A 7 -9.16 -93.52 40.77
C ASN A 7 -9.30 -94.93 40.19
N GLY A 8 -8.56 -95.28 39.13
CA GLY A 8 -8.38 -96.71 38.79
C GLY A 8 -7.58 -97.02 37.53
N ARG A 9 -6.27 -97.23 37.69
CA ARG A 9 -5.33 -97.82 36.71
C ARG A 9 -5.55 -99.34 36.60
N SER A 10 -5.26 -99.96 35.45
CA SER A 10 -4.25 -101.06 35.31
C SER A 10 -4.16 -101.53 33.84
N PHE A 11 -2.96 -101.50 33.21
CA PHE A 11 -2.08 -102.64 32.87
C PHE A 11 -2.65 -103.59 31.80
N GLY A 12 -2.12 -103.60 30.57
CA GLY A 12 -0.91 -104.35 30.13
C GLY A 12 -1.38 -105.55 29.29
N ALA A 13 -0.75 -106.12 28.28
CA ALA A 13 0.47 -105.98 27.48
C ALA A 13 0.15 -106.73 26.14
N THR A 14 0.78 -106.52 24.99
CA THR A 14 2.00 -107.24 24.58
C THR A 14 2.13 -107.15 23.04
N LEU A 15 3.23 -106.53 22.61
CA LEU A 15 4.17 -106.87 21.52
C LEU A 15 3.73 -107.05 20.05
N MET A 16 4.36 -106.20 19.22
CA MET A 16 5.13 -106.44 17.98
C MET A 16 4.36 -106.99 16.76
N SER A 17 4.57 -106.53 15.53
CA SER A 17 5.78 -106.01 14.90
C SER A 17 5.41 -105.32 13.58
N GLU A 18 6.32 -104.45 13.10
CA GLU A 18 6.61 -104.13 11.68
C GLU A 18 5.43 -103.90 10.73
N ASP A 19 5.27 -102.67 10.21
CA ASP A 19 5.85 -102.31 8.92
C ASP A 19 5.31 -100.99 8.34
N ILE A 20 6.25 -100.25 7.74
CA ILE A 20 6.09 -99.53 6.46
C ILE A 20 5.26 -98.22 6.44
N LYS A 21 6.03 -97.12 6.27
CA LYS A 21 5.82 -95.96 5.37
C LYS A 21 4.46 -95.24 5.52
N LYS A 22 4.43 -93.90 5.63
CA LYS A 22 4.80 -93.01 4.51
C LYS A 22 4.52 -91.55 4.90
N SER A 23 5.34 -90.66 4.31
CA SER A 23 5.16 -89.22 4.10
C SER A 23 5.16 -88.29 5.31
N ASP A 24 6.38 -87.82 5.61
CA ASP A 24 6.65 -86.40 5.79
C ASP A 24 5.96 -85.54 4.71
N SER A 25 5.26 -84.52 5.20
CA SER A 25 5.10 -83.16 4.65
C SER A 25 4.83 -82.98 3.15
N LEU A 26 3.62 -83.31 2.70
CA LEU A 26 3.03 -82.72 1.48
C LEU A 26 1.68 -82.04 1.76
N LEU A 27 1.68 -81.06 2.66
CA LEU A 27 0.62 -80.07 2.70
C LEU A 27 1.26 -78.71 2.45
N PRO A 28 0.86 -77.95 1.41
CA PRO A 28 1.25 -76.56 1.33
C PRO A 28 0.71 -75.93 2.61
N SER A 29 1.60 -75.47 3.48
CA SER A 29 1.20 -74.74 4.67
C SER A 29 0.20 -73.67 4.23
N TRP A 30 -0.91 -73.51 4.94
CA TRP A 30 -1.88 -72.44 4.69
C TRP A 30 -1.20 -71.08 4.43
N ALA A 31 -0.04 -70.84 5.06
CA ALA A 31 0.86 -69.72 4.82
C ALA A 31 1.30 -69.51 3.35
N ALA A 32 1.52 -70.56 2.56
CA ALA A 32 1.96 -70.44 1.17
C ALA A 32 0.83 -69.94 0.24
N HIS A 33 -0.41 -70.38 0.51
CA HIS A 33 -1.59 -69.90 -0.21
C HIS A 33 -1.96 -68.47 0.21
N GLU A 34 -1.80 -68.11 1.49
CA GLU A 34 -1.96 -66.73 1.96
C GLU A 34 -0.91 -65.79 1.37
N LEU A 35 0.36 -66.20 1.31
CA LEU A 35 1.41 -65.40 0.68
C LEU A 35 1.16 -65.20 -0.82
N PHE A 36 0.70 -66.24 -1.52
CA PHE A 36 0.36 -66.12 -2.93
C PHE A 36 -0.84 -65.19 -3.15
N ALA A 37 -1.88 -65.26 -2.30
CA ALA A 37 -3.02 -64.36 -2.35
C ALA A 37 -2.63 -62.90 -2.02
N LEU A 38 -1.72 -62.69 -1.07
CA LEU A 38 -1.19 -61.35 -0.74
C LEU A 38 -0.34 -60.78 -1.88
N ILE A 39 0.49 -61.59 -2.53
CA ILE A 39 1.28 -61.17 -3.69
C ILE A 39 0.33 -60.83 -4.84
N LEU A 40 -0.68 -61.65 -5.09
CA LEU A 40 -1.62 -61.43 -6.20
C LEU A 40 -2.49 -60.18 -5.96
N THR A 41 -2.90 -59.93 -4.72
CA THR A 41 -3.61 -58.69 -4.35
C THR A 41 -2.70 -57.46 -4.43
N LEU A 42 -1.43 -57.56 -4.03
CA LEU A 42 -0.45 -56.47 -4.22
C LEU A 42 -0.21 -56.17 -5.70
N VAL A 43 -0.03 -57.20 -6.52
CA VAL A 43 0.14 -57.03 -7.98
C VAL A 43 -1.12 -56.41 -8.59
N LEU A 44 -2.31 -56.84 -8.18
CA LEU A 44 -3.56 -56.25 -8.65
C LEU A 44 -3.71 -54.79 -8.19
N ALA A 45 -3.34 -54.48 -6.94
CA ALA A 45 -3.39 -53.13 -6.39
C ALA A 45 -2.39 -52.19 -7.10
N VAL A 46 -1.17 -52.66 -7.37
CA VAL A 46 -0.18 -51.92 -8.16
C VAL A 46 -0.66 -51.73 -9.61
N TRP A 47 -1.27 -52.75 -10.22
CA TRP A 47 -1.83 -52.64 -11.56
C TRP A 47 -3.00 -51.65 -11.62
N ILE A 48 -3.91 -51.66 -10.64
CA ILE A 48 -5.01 -50.70 -10.53
C ILE A 48 -4.45 -49.29 -10.29
N ALA A 49 -3.50 -49.12 -9.38
CA ALA A 49 -2.89 -47.82 -9.09
C ALA A 49 -2.10 -47.26 -10.29
N THR A 50 -1.43 -48.11 -11.07
CA THR A 50 -0.70 -47.66 -12.27
C THR A 50 -1.62 -47.37 -13.45
N LYS A 51 -2.72 -48.13 -13.61
CA LYS A 51 -3.70 -47.90 -14.68
C LYS A 51 -4.65 -46.73 -14.40
N TYR A 52 -5.13 -46.60 -13.17
CA TYR A 52 -6.16 -45.63 -12.81
C TYR A 52 -5.63 -44.49 -11.92
N GLY A 53 -4.41 -44.58 -11.38
CA GLY A 53 -3.82 -43.52 -10.54
C GLY A 53 -3.33 -42.28 -11.30
N VAL A 54 -3.27 -42.34 -12.64
CA VAL A 54 -3.02 -41.14 -13.47
C VAL A 54 -4.27 -40.26 -13.54
N GLU A 55 -5.46 -40.85 -13.45
CA GLU A 55 -6.75 -40.14 -13.46
C GLU A 55 -7.11 -39.52 -12.10
N THR A 56 -6.42 -39.91 -11.01
CA THR A 56 -6.67 -39.40 -9.65
C THR A 56 -5.72 -38.29 -9.21
N LYS A 57 -4.83 -37.81 -10.08
CA LYS A 57 -4.14 -36.55 -9.82
C LYS A 57 -5.19 -35.44 -9.83
N PRO A 58 -5.36 -34.67 -8.74
CA PRO A 58 -6.27 -33.54 -8.77
C PRO A 58 -5.80 -32.62 -9.90
N GLN A 59 -6.66 -32.36 -10.89
CA GLN A 59 -6.37 -31.33 -11.89
C GLN A 59 -6.10 -30.05 -11.11
N SER A 60 -4.89 -29.51 -11.24
CA SER A 60 -4.63 -28.22 -10.62
C SER A 60 -5.54 -27.22 -11.34
N LEU A 61 -6.35 -26.51 -10.55
CA LEU A 61 -7.31 -25.53 -11.07
C LEU A 61 -6.60 -24.27 -11.58
N THR A 62 -5.26 -24.24 -11.57
CA THR A 62 -4.48 -23.06 -11.91
C THR A 62 -3.46 -23.28 -13.03
N ASP A 63 -3.03 -24.49 -13.40
CA ASP A 63 -1.99 -24.68 -14.43
C ASP A 63 -2.32 -23.98 -15.75
N ALA A 64 -3.56 -24.12 -16.23
CA ALA A 64 -4.02 -23.45 -17.45
C ALA A 64 -4.03 -21.92 -17.28
N ARG A 65 -4.42 -21.42 -16.11
CA ARG A 65 -4.44 -19.99 -15.77
C ARG A 65 -3.03 -19.42 -15.57
N ASP A 66 -2.11 -20.22 -15.04
CA ASP A 66 -0.72 -19.85 -14.77
C ASP A 66 0.07 -19.78 -16.07
N LYS A 67 -0.17 -20.73 -16.97
CA LYS A 67 0.34 -20.69 -18.35
C LYS A 67 -0.20 -19.48 -19.12
N SER A 68 -1.50 -19.20 -19.02
CA SER A 68 -2.08 -18.00 -19.65
C SER A 68 -1.48 -16.70 -19.08
N ARG A 69 -1.24 -16.65 -17.76
CA ARG A 69 -0.56 -15.51 -17.12
C ARG A 69 0.88 -15.34 -17.58
N SER A 70 1.66 -16.43 -17.69
CA SER A 70 3.05 -16.35 -18.13
C SER A 70 3.18 -15.95 -19.60
N GLU A 71 2.29 -16.47 -20.47
CA GLU A 71 2.21 -16.06 -21.87
C GLU A 71 1.85 -14.58 -21.99
N LYS A 72 0.84 -14.11 -21.24
CA LYS A 72 0.46 -12.68 -21.24
C LYS A 72 1.57 -11.79 -20.67
N GLN A 73 2.28 -12.26 -19.65
CA GLN A 73 3.41 -11.53 -19.07
C GLN A 73 4.55 -11.40 -20.09
N ALA A 74 4.88 -12.47 -20.83
CA ALA A 74 5.90 -12.41 -21.88
C ALA A 74 5.52 -11.44 -23.01
N GLU A 75 4.23 -11.41 -23.39
CA GLU A 75 3.70 -10.44 -24.35
C GLU A 75 3.86 -9.00 -23.85
N LEU A 76 3.51 -8.74 -22.59
CA LEU A 76 3.65 -7.41 -21.97
C LEU A 76 5.11 -6.98 -21.87
N ILE A 77 6.02 -7.86 -21.45
CA ILE A 77 7.45 -7.55 -21.37
C ILE A 77 8.00 -7.15 -22.74
N LYS A 78 7.62 -7.88 -23.81
CA LYS A 78 8.05 -7.54 -25.16
C LYS A 78 7.50 -6.20 -25.63
N ALA A 79 6.22 -5.92 -25.33
CA ALA A 79 5.60 -4.64 -25.64
C ALA A 79 6.23 -3.49 -24.86
N ASP A 80 6.58 -3.71 -23.59
CA ASP A 80 7.29 -2.74 -22.74
C ASP A 80 8.70 -2.48 -23.28
N GLU A 81 9.46 -3.51 -23.64
CA GLU A 81 10.81 -3.36 -24.20
C GLU A 81 10.81 -2.54 -25.51
N GLU A 82 9.82 -2.77 -26.38
CA GLU A 82 9.60 -1.96 -27.58
C GLU A 82 9.19 -0.51 -27.22
N ALA A 83 8.30 -0.33 -26.25
CA ALA A 83 7.84 0.99 -25.83
C ALA A 83 8.92 1.82 -25.14
N LEU A 84 9.81 1.19 -24.37
CA LEU A 84 10.91 1.84 -23.63
C LEU A 84 12.09 2.21 -24.52
N SER A 85 12.18 1.64 -25.72
CA SER A 85 13.27 1.86 -26.66
C SER A 85 12.88 2.66 -27.91
N SER A 86 11.61 3.06 -28.04
CA SER A 86 11.10 3.75 -29.23
C SER A 86 10.34 5.03 -28.93
N TYR A 87 10.35 5.93 -29.92
CA TYR A 87 9.52 7.12 -29.92
C TYR A 87 8.07 6.78 -30.34
N GLY A 88 7.11 7.62 -29.96
CA GLY A 88 5.71 7.46 -30.37
C GLY A 88 4.76 8.44 -29.71
N VAL A 89 3.51 8.41 -30.13
CA VAL A 89 2.44 9.27 -29.60
C VAL A 89 1.63 8.47 -28.59
N VAL A 90 1.49 9.00 -27.37
CA VAL A 90 0.64 8.40 -26.32
C VAL A 90 -0.73 9.06 -26.34
N ASP A 91 -0.75 10.41 -26.37
CA ASP A 91 -1.97 11.20 -26.47
C ASP A 91 -1.66 12.52 -27.20
N ALA A 92 -2.11 12.63 -28.45
CA ALA A 92 -1.88 13.83 -29.27
C ALA A 92 -2.65 15.05 -28.75
N GLY A 93 -3.86 14.86 -28.19
CA GLY A 93 -4.69 15.96 -27.70
C GLY A 93 -4.08 16.61 -26.45
N ARG A 94 -3.41 15.81 -25.62
CA ARG A 94 -2.65 16.28 -24.45
C ARG A 94 -1.18 16.56 -24.73
N LYS A 95 -0.73 16.40 -25.99
CA LYS A 95 0.68 16.54 -26.39
C LYS A 95 1.63 15.64 -25.56
N VAL A 96 1.19 14.43 -25.25
CA VAL A 96 1.98 13.43 -24.50
C VAL A 96 2.58 12.43 -25.50
N TYR A 97 3.91 12.34 -25.46
CA TYR A 97 4.70 11.49 -26.35
C TYR A 97 5.56 10.54 -25.52
N ARG A 98 5.86 9.36 -26.07
CA ARG A 98 6.87 8.46 -25.53
C ARG A 98 8.22 8.74 -26.17
N MET A 99 9.28 8.64 -25.39
CA MET A 99 10.67 8.70 -25.83
C MET A 99 11.45 7.54 -25.19
N PRO A 100 12.55 7.08 -25.80
CA PRO A 100 13.41 6.05 -25.23
C PRO A 100 13.94 6.44 -23.86
N VAL A 101 14.02 5.49 -22.93
CA VAL A 101 14.45 5.74 -21.55
C VAL A 101 15.87 6.29 -21.48
N ALA A 102 16.78 5.78 -22.32
CA ALA A 102 18.16 6.28 -22.36
C ALA A 102 18.24 7.77 -22.73
N ASP A 103 17.42 8.19 -23.70
CA ASP A 103 17.35 9.58 -24.15
C ASP A 103 16.69 10.46 -23.08
N ALA A 104 15.61 9.98 -22.46
CA ALA A 104 14.95 10.67 -21.35
C ALA A 104 15.91 10.90 -20.18
N MET A 105 16.68 9.89 -19.79
CA MET A 105 17.66 10.00 -18.70
C MET A 105 18.76 10.99 -19.04
N THR A 106 19.24 10.98 -20.28
CA THR A 106 20.27 11.92 -20.76
C THR A 106 19.75 13.36 -20.72
N GLU A 107 18.54 13.60 -21.21
CA GLU A 107 17.90 14.93 -21.20
C GLU A 107 17.69 15.44 -19.77
N VAL A 108 17.20 14.59 -18.85
CA VAL A 108 17.02 14.96 -17.44
C VAL A 108 18.35 15.37 -16.81
N VAL A 109 19.42 14.60 -17.05
CA VAL A 109 20.76 14.92 -16.53
C VAL A 109 21.29 16.22 -17.16
N SER A 110 21.11 16.43 -18.46
CA SER A 110 21.51 17.69 -19.13
C SER A 110 20.82 18.89 -18.48
N ARG A 111 19.50 18.84 -18.32
CA ARG A 111 18.71 19.92 -17.71
C ARG A 111 19.06 20.16 -16.25
N MET A 112 19.39 19.10 -15.50
CA MET A 112 19.86 19.24 -14.12
C MET A 112 21.22 19.94 -14.04
N ASN A 113 22.11 19.67 -15.00
CA ASN A 113 23.46 20.23 -15.04
C ASN A 113 23.50 21.66 -15.59
N GLU A 114 22.65 22.00 -16.55
CA GLU A 114 22.59 23.34 -17.17
C GLU A 114 22.11 24.43 -16.21
N ASN A 115 21.20 24.09 -15.29
CA ASN A 115 20.71 25.01 -14.27
C ASN A 115 20.47 24.27 -12.96
N SER A 116 21.47 24.34 -12.07
CA SER A 116 21.50 23.68 -10.76
C SER A 116 20.25 23.98 -9.93
N GLY A 117 19.23 23.12 -10.06
CA GLY A 117 17.98 23.15 -9.32
C GLY A 117 16.74 23.66 -10.08
N ALA A 118 16.84 24.19 -11.31
CA ALA A 118 15.67 24.71 -12.03
C ALA A 118 14.68 23.61 -12.43
N LEU A 119 15.17 22.48 -12.96
CA LEU A 119 14.33 21.33 -13.29
C LEU A 119 13.62 20.78 -12.05
N GLN A 120 14.33 20.69 -10.92
CA GLN A 120 13.75 20.21 -9.66
C GLN A 120 12.65 21.17 -9.17
N LYS A 121 12.89 22.48 -9.22
CA LYS A 121 11.88 23.50 -8.90
C LYS A 121 10.64 23.38 -9.80
N GLU A 122 10.84 23.17 -11.10
CA GLU A 122 9.76 22.96 -12.06
C GLU A 122 8.93 21.70 -11.74
N LEU A 123 9.60 20.57 -11.48
CA LEU A 123 8.96 19.30 -11.12
C LEU A 123 8.15 19.42 -9.83
N VAL A 124 8.71 20.09 -8.81
CA VAL A 124 8.02 20.37 -7.54
C VAL A 124 6.82 21.28 -7.77
N ALA A 125 6.95 22.35 -8.56
CA ALA A 125 5.82 23.22 -8.89
C ALA A 125 4.70 22.45 -9.61
N ARG A 126 5.04 21.59 -10.58
CA ARG A 126 4.08 20.74 -11.30
C ARG A 126 3.41 19.72 -10.39
N SER A 127 4.13 19.08 -9.48
CA SER A 127 3.57 18.10 -8.54
C SER A 127 2.64 18.78 -7.52
N MET A 128 3.03 19.95 -7.02
CA MET A 128 2.17 20.78 -6.18
C MET A 128 0.92 21.22 -6.95
N SER A 129 1.03 21.57 -8.22
CA SER A 129 -0.10 22.00 -9.04
C SER A 129 -1.08 20.85 -9.29
N ALA A 130 -0.57 19.66 -9.61
CA ALA A 130 -1.38 18.46 -9.75
C ALA A 130 -2.08 18.07 -8.43
N ALA A 131 -1.45 18.37 -7.28
CA ALA A 131 -2.04 18.15 -5.97
C ALA A 131 -3.04 19.23 -5.53
N GLY A 132 -3.19 20.33 -6.29
CA GLY A 132 -4.00 21.49 -5.89
C GLY A 132 -3.36 22.36 -4.81
N LEU A 133 -2.03 22.25 -4.64
CA LEU A 133 -1.21 23.03 -3.71
C LEU A 133 -0.33 24.10 -4.40
N ALA A 134 -0.30 24.18 -5.73
CA ALA A 134 0.49 25.22 -6.41
C ALA A 134 -0.22 26.56 -6.33
N VAL A 135 0.29 27.39 -5.42
CA VAL A 135 -0.08 28.80 -5.32
C VAL A 135 1.17 29.69 -5.42
N ALA A 136 2.34 29.15 -5.13
CA ALA A 136 3.59 29.88 -5.21
C ALA A 136 4.27 29.61 -6.57
N GLY A 137 4.35 30.64 -7.40
CA GLY A 137 5.51 30.83 -8.29
C GLY A 137 6.78 31.05 -7.46
N ASN A 138 7.82 31.68 -8.02
CA ASN A 138 9.01 32.04 -7.23
C ASN A 138 8.60 32.79 -5.95
N GLU A 139 9.17 32.42 -4.80
CA GLU A 139 8.84 33.04 -3.50
C GLU A 139 9.05 34.58 -3.46
N GLU A 140 9.85 35.10 -4.40
CA GLU A 140 10.08 36.51 -4.64
C GLU A 140 8.81 37.26 -5.04
N ASP A 141 7.90 36.63 -5.80
CA ASP A 141 6.62 37.22 -6.20
C ASP A 141 5.76 37.59 -4.98
N LEU A 142 5.92 36.89 -3.86
CA LEU A 142 5.14 37.10 -2.64
C LEU A 142 5.50 38.39 -1.91
N ASN A 143 6.60 39.03 -2.30
CA ASN A 143 7.04 40.32 -1.76
C ASN A 143 6.52 41.50 -2.60
N ASP A 144 5.76 41.26 -3.67
CA ASP A 144 5.18 42.33 -4.50
C ASP A 144 4.14 43.16 -3.70
N PRO A 145 4.35 44.48 -3.53
CA PRO A 145 3.42 45.35 -2.82
C PRO A 145 2.00 45.35 -3.40
N VAL A 146 1.85 45.20 -4.73
CA VAL A 146 0.54 45.16 -5.39
C VAL A 146 -0.21 43.91 -4.94
N LEU A 147 0.47 42.75 -5.00
CA LEU A 147 -0.09 41.46 -4.60
C LEU A 147 -0.44 41.43 -3.10
N ILE A 148 0.41 42.00 -2.25
CA ILE A 148 0.15 42.15 -0.80
C ILE A 148 -1.10 43.00 -0.56
N SER A 149 -1.26 44.11 -1.28
CA SER A 149 -2.42 44.99 -1.13
C SER A 149 -3.73 44.31 -1.55
N GLN A 150 -3.70 43.53 -2.64
CA GLN A 150 -4.83 42.71 -3.07
C GLN A 150 -5.17 41.64 -2.02
N GLY A 151 -4.15 40.98 -1.47
CA GLY A 151 -4.31 40.00 -0.40
C GLY A 151 -4.94 40.59 0.86
N LYS A 152 -4.58 41.82 1.22
CA LYS A 152 -5.22 42.54 2.34
C LYS A 152 -6.71 42.77 2.09
N THR A 153 -7.08 43.21 0.89
CA THR A 153 -8.49 43.37 0.49
C THR A 153 -9.22 42.03 0.56
N LEU A 154 -8.63 40.96 0.01
CA LEU A 154 -9.21 39.62 0.06
C LEU A 154 -9.37 39.10 1.49
N PHE A 155 -8.42 39.38 2.39
CA PHE A 155 -8.50 38.99 3.79
C PHE A 155 -9.73 39.60 4.50
N GLN A 156 -10.14 40.79 4.06
CA GLN A 156 -11.35 41.45 4.54
C GLN A 156 -12.61 40.91 3.82
N THR A 157 -12.61 40.85 2.50
CA THR A 157 -13.79 40.48 1.71
C THR A 157 -14.13 38.99 1.77
N LYS A 158 -13.14 38.12 2.00
CA LYS A 158 -13.31 36.67 2.26
C LYS A 158 -13.49 36.37 3.76
N ILE A 159 -13.67 37.40 4.59
CA ILE A 159 -14.13 37.27 5.99
C ILE A 159 -13.06 36.64 6.92
N CYS A 160 -11.82 36.46 6.46
CA CYS A 160 -10.72 35.91 7.25
C CYS A 160 -10.48 36.69 8.56
N TYR A 161 -10.64 38.02 8.50
CA TYR A 161 -10.45 38.94 9.62
C TYR A 161 -11.36 38.67 10.85
N THR A 162 -12.47 37.97 10.66
CA THR A 162 -13.41 37.68 11.76
C THR A 162 -12.82 36.70 12.78
N CYS A 163 -11.99 35.76 12.31
CA CYS A 163 -11.35 34.73 13.11
C CYS A 163 -9.84 34.94 13.24
N HIS A 164 -9.17 35.42 12.21
CA HIS A 164 -7.73 35.59 12.21
C HIS A 164 -7.35 37.05 12.43
N GLN A 165 -6.73 37.33 13.57
CA GLN A 165 -6.23 38.66 13.86
C GLN A 165 -4.94 38.92 13.08
N ALA A 166 -4.89 40.02 12.32
CA ALA A 166 -3.73 40.44 11.54
C ALA A 166 -3.09 41.74 12.05
N ASP A 167 -3.85 42.54 12.81
CA ASP A 167 -3.39 43.80 13.41
C ASP A 167 -3.57 43.71 14.93
N PRO A 168 -2.52 43.90 15.74
CA PRO A 168 -2.62 43.92 17.20
C PRO A 168 -3.68 44.90 17.73
N ALA A 169 -3.95 46.01 17.03
CA ALA A 169 -4.92 47.01 17.43
C ALA A 169 -6.38 46.65 17.07
N VAL A 170 -6.59 45.68 16.18
CA VAL A 170 -7.92 45.30 15.69
C VAL A 170 -8.22 43.87 16.12
N LEU A 171 -9.19 43.69 17.01
CA LEU A 171 -9.56 42.35 17.49
C LEU A 171 -10.29 41.54 16.41
N ALA A 172 -10.03 40.23 16.37
CA ALA A 172 -10.83 39.26 15.63
C ALA A 172 -11.93 38.70 16.55
N PRO A 173 -13.18 39.18 16.44
CA PRO A 173 -14.22 38.95 17.46
C PRO A 173 -14.57 37.47 17.64
N ALA A 174 -14.63 36.69 16.56
CA ALA A 174 -14.85 35.24 16.65
C ALA A 174 -13.55 34.48 16.99
N GLY A 175 -12.42 35.02 16.56
CA GLY A 175 -11.10 34.41 16.74
C GLY A 175 -10.73 34.17 18.20
N LEU A 176 -10.97 35.16 19.06
CA LEU A 176 -10.69 35.06 20.49
C LEU A 176 -11.52 33.95 21.15
N ALA A 177 -12.82 33.89 20.83
CA ALA A 177 -13.72 32.88 21.39
C ALA A 177 -13.36 31.46 20.95
N LEU A 178 -12.91 31.29 19.70
CA LEU A 178 -12.55 29.99 19.12
C LEU A 178 -11.09 29.59 19.36
N LYS A 179 -10.29 30.46 19.98
CA LYS A 179 -8.83 30.34 20.07
C LYS A 179 -8.20 30.09 18.69
N ALA A 180 -8.69 30.79 17.68
CA ALA A 180 -8.14 30.73 16.34
C ALA A 180 -6.70 31.28 16.32
N PRO A 181 -5.81 30.76 15.45
CA PRO A 181 -4.46 31.31 15.33
C PRO A 181 -4.51 32.74 14.82
N ASN A 182 -3.62 33.59 15.32
CA ASN A 182 -3.41 34.95 14.82
C ASN A 182 -2.18 35.02 13.92
N PHE A 183 -2.08 36.10 13.14
CA PHE A 183 -0.97 36.43 12.25
C PHE A 183 -0.24 37.66 12.80
N ILE A 184 0.26 37.55 14.04
CA ILE A 184 0.97 38.63 14.73
C ILE A 184 2.37 38.13 15.12
N GLY A 185 3.37 38.98 14.91
CA GLY A 185 4.76 38.71 15.31
C GLY A 185 5.52 37.87 14.27
N GLU A 186 6.47 37.07 14.75
CA GLU A 186 7.30 36.20 13.93
C GLU A 186 6.69 34.79 13.88
N PHE A 187 6.10 34.42 12.74
CA PHE A 187 5.46 33.11 12.59
C PHE A 187 5.84 32.41 11.29
N TRP A 188 6.19 33.15 10.24
CA TRP A 188 6.54 32.54 8.95
C TRP A 188 7.84 31.75 9.06
N GLY A 189 7.82 30.52 8.58
CA GLY A 189 8.95 29.59 8.65
C GLY A 189 9.21 28.99 10.04
N LYS A 190 8.41 29.31 11.07
CA LYS A 190 8.54 28.69 12.39
C LYS A 190 7.80 27.36 12.45
N GLU A 191 8.30 26.46 13.30
CA GLU A 191 7.57 25.25 13.64
C GLU A 191 6.36 25.56 14.52
N ARG A 192 5.28 24.83 14.31
CA ARG A 192 4.08 24.86 15.15
C ARG A 192 3.50 23.47 15.33
N GLU A 193 2.81 23.28 16.44
CA GLU A 193 2.10 22.04 16.73
C GLU A 193 0.68 22.09 16.18
N VAL A 194 0.30 21.06 15.43
CA VAL A 194 -1.03 20.88 14.86
C VAL A 194 -1.54 19.48 15.19
N HIS A 195 -2.84 19.34 15.36
CA HIS A 195 -3.52 18.06 15.38
C HIS A 195 -3.83 17.63 13.95
N VAL A 196 -3.65 16.34 13.63
CA VAL A 196 -4.21 15.72 12.43
C VAL A 196 -5.71 15.51 12.67
N GLY A 197 -6.56 16.35 12.06
CA GLY A 197 -7.97 16.47 12.41
C GLY A 197 -8.21 17.28 13.70
N LEU A 198 -9.48 17.45 14.09
CA LEU A 198 -9.82 18.09 15.36
C LEU A 198 -9.56 17.13 16.53
N GLY A 199 -8.55 17.44 17.36
CA GLY A 199 -8.23 16.66 18.56
C GLY A 199 -7.50 15.33 18.31
N GLY A 200 -7.00 15.10 17.09
CA GLY A 200 -6.20 13.93 16.74
C GLY A 200 -4.75 13.98 17.24
N PRO A 201 -3.85 13.11 16.73
CA PRO A 201 -2.45 13.11 17.14
C PRO A 201 -1.75 14.43 16.76
N ILE A 202 -0.77 14.83 17.57
CA ILE A 202 -0.01 16.07 17.37
C ILE A 202 1.16 15.82 16.42
N GLU A 203 1.31 16.70 15.44
CA GLU A 203 2.42 16.79 14.50
C GLU A 203 3.08 18.17 14.60
N LYS A 204 4.39 18.24 14.35
CA LYS A 204 5.12 19.50 14.17
C LYS A 204 5.22 19.81 12.69
N VAL A 205 4.71 20.97 12.30
CA VAL A 205 4.75 21.46 10.92
C VAL A 205 5.39 22.83 10.87
N LYS A 206 6.08 23.14 9.78
CA LYS A 206 6.60 24.49 9.52
C LYS A 206 5.51 25.36 8.92
N PHE A 207 5.36 26.60 9.37
CA PHE A 207 4.41 27.54 8.78
C PHE A 207 5.01 28.11 7.48
N ASP A 208 4.80 27.42 6.37
CA ASP A 208 5.26 27.82 5.04
C ASP A 208 4.09 27.99 4.06
N ALA A 209 4.42 28.29 2.79
CA ALA A 209 3.45 28.46 1.73
C ALA A 209 2.59 27.21 1.49
N ALA A 210 3.18 26.01 1.61
CA ALA A 210 2.46 24.76 1.40
C ALA A 210 1.46 24.51 2.53
N TYR A 211 1.88 24.72 3.78
CA TYR A 211 1.02 24.59 4.96
C TYR A 211 -0.13 25.60 4.94
N PHE A 212 0.12 26.86 4.57
CA PHE A 212 -0.93 27.87 4.47
C PHE A 212 -1.96 27.49 3.39
N THR A 213 -1.50 27.12 2.19
CA THR A 213 -2.38 26.68 1.10
C THR A 213 -3.20 25.46 1.49
N GLU A 214 -2.58 24.45 2.11
CA GLU A 214 -3.26 23.27 2.64
C GLU A 214 -4.32 23.67 3.66
N SER A 215 -3.98 24.55 4.61
CA SER A 215 -4.91 24.99 5.65
C SER A 215 -6.13 25.72 5.08
N VAL A 216 -5.98 26.48 3.99
CA VAL A 216 -7.12 27.15 3.33
C VAL A 216 -7.94 26.16 2.50
N ARG A 217 -7.30 25.25 1.78
CA ARG A 217 -7.98 24.28 0.89
C ARG A 217 -8.63 23.14 1.66
N LYS A 218 -8.02 22.72 2.77
CA LYS A 218 -8.40 21.55 3.58
C LYS A 218 -8.35 21.91 5.07
N PRO A 219 -9.21 22.82 5.53
CA PRO A 219 -9.13 23.40 6.87
C PRO A 219 -9.37 22.43 8.03
N MET A 220 -9.86 21.23 7.74
CA MET A 220 -10.13 20.18 8.72
C MET A 220 -8.94 19.23 8.91
N ASP A 221 -8.00 19.17 7.98
CA ASP A 221 -6.94 18.16 7.96
C ASP A 221 -5.90 18.42 9.05
N LYS A 222 -5.53 19.69 9.27
CA LYS A 222 -4.56 20.11 10.27
C LYS A 222 -5.09 21.29 11.09
N VAL A 223 -5.36 21.06 12.37
CA VAL A 223 -5.92 22.05 13.28
C VAL A 223 -4.87 22.44 14.32
N VAL A 224 -4.59 23.73 14.46
CA VAL A 224 -3.58 24.22 15.42
C VAL A 224 -3.89 23.76 16.84
N LYS A 225 -2.88 23.28 17.56
CA LYS A 225 -3.04 22.87 18.96
C LYS A 225 -3.64 23.99 19.81
N GLY A 226 -4.69 23.68 20.54
CA GLY A 226 -5.40 24.62 21.41
C GLY A 226 -6.52 25.41 20.74
N ALA A 227 -6.69 25.31 19.42
CA ALA A 227 -7.90 25.80 18.75
C ALA A 227 -9.12 24.98 19.19
N LEU A 228 -10.25 25.65 19.43
CA LEU A 228 -11.48 25.00 19.90
C LEU A 228 -12.35 24.48 18.76
N ALA A 229 -12.12 24.97 17.55
CA ALA A 229 -12.82 24.54 16.34
C ALA A 229 -11.85 24.58 15.15
N PRO A 230 -12.04 23.70 14.16
CA PRO A 230 -11.35 23.80 12.88
C PRO A 230 -11.83 25.05 12.15
N MET A 231 -11.03 25.54 11.21
CA MET A 231 -11.47 26.65 10.35
C MET A 231 -12.67 26.16 9.51
N PRO A 232 -13.77 26.95 9.40
CA PRO A 232 -14.84 26.58 8.50
C PRO A 232 -14.33 26.56 7.06
N PRO A 233 -14.94 25.78 6.14
CA PRO A 233 -14.66 25.91 4.72
C PRO A 233 -14.74 27.39 4.31
N PRO A 234 -13.65 27.96 3.77
CA PRO A 234 -13.67 29.37 3.44
C PRO A 234 -14.66 29.63 2.30
N VAL A 235 -15.07 30.88 2.15
CA VAL A 235 -15.70 31.35 0.92
C VAL A 235 -14.84 30.91 -0.26
N PRO A 236 -15.41 30.47 -1.40
CA PRO A 236 -14.61 30.03 -2.55
C PRO A 236 -13.51 31.04 -2.90
N ILE A 237 -12.28 30.54 -2.94
CA ILE A 237 -11.05 31.27 -3.24
C ILE A 237 -10.42 30.59 -4.47
N ASN A 238 -10.14 31.32 -5.54
CA ASN A 238 -9.38 30.77 -6.67
C ASN A 238 -7.86 30.82 -6.41
N ASP A 239 -7.05 30.28 -7.31
CA ASP A 239 -5.59 30.17 -7.08
C ASP A 239 -4.88 31.53 -7.09
N GLU A 240 -5.33 32.50 -7.89
CA GLU A 240 -4.80 33.86 -7.90
C GLU A 240 -5.11 34.61 -6.61
N GLU A 241 -6.34 34.49 -6.13
CA GLU A 241 -6.78 35.03 -4.84
C GLU A 241 -6.00 34.40 -3.68
N LEU A 242 -5.76 33.08 -3.75
CA LEU A 242 -4.96 32.38 -2.74
C LEU A 242 -3.50 32.86 -2.73
N LYS A 243 -2.93 33.13 -3.91
CA LYS A 243 -1.58 33.70 -4.05
C LYS A 243 -1.49 35.07 -3.39
N ALA A 244 -2.48 35.93 -3.64
CA ALA A 244 -2.57 37.24 -3.02
C ALA A 244 -2.72 37.15 -1.48
N LEU A 245 -3.61 36.28 -1.00
CA LEU A 245 -3.78 36.02 0.45
C LEU A 245 -2.49 35.52 1.10
N LEU A 246 -1.78 34.61 0.44
CA LEU A 246 -0.51 34.07 0.91
C LEU A 246 0.57 35.15 0.99
N ALA A 247 0.69 36.00 -0.03
CA ALA A 247 1.61 37.15 -0.02
C ALA A 247 1.31 38.10 1.14
N TYR A 248 0.03 38.44 1.34
CA TYR A 248 -0.38 39.29 2.47
C TYR A 248 -0.05 38.64 3.82
N VAL A 249 -0.44 37.39 4.06
CA VAL A 249 -0.17 36.71 5.34
C VAL A 249 1.33 36.57 5.60
N LYS A 250 2.13 36.24 4.58
CA LYS A 250 3.60 36.23 4.69
C LYS A 250 4.14 37.60 5.11
N SER A 251 3.63 38.69 4.51
CA SER A 251 4.08 40.06 4.81
C SER A 251 3.79 40.53 6.24
N LEU A 252 2.82 39.90 6.93
CA LEU A 252 2.51 40.20 8.33
C LEU A 252 3.55 39.63 9.30
N SER A 253 4.31 38.62 8.87
CA SER A 253 5.38 38.05 9.69
C SER A 253 6.56 39.00 9.68
N LYS A 254 6.83 39.63 10.83
CA LYS A 254 8.00 40.48 10.98
C LYS A 254 9.19 39.58 11.30
N ALA A 255 10.23 39.68 10.48
CA ALA A 255 11.56 39.21 10.86
C ALA A 255 12.16 40.27 11.81
N ASP A 256 12.71 39.82 12.94
CA ASP A 256 13.54 40.68 13.79
C ASP A 256 14.80 41.15 13.05
#